data_AF-A0AAE3VY71-F1
#
_entry.id   AF-A0AAE3VY71-F1
#
_cell.length_a   1.000
_cell.length_b   1.000
_cell.length_c   1.000
_cell.angle_alpha   90.00
_cell.angle_beta   90.00
_cell.angle_gamma   90.00
#
_symmetry.space_group_name_H-M   'P 1'
#
loop_
_entity.id
_entity.type
_entity.pdbx_description
1 polymer ?
#
loop_
_entity_poly.entity_id
_entity_poly.type
_entity_poly.pdbx_seq_one_letter_code
_entity_poly.pdbx_strand_id
1 'polypeptide(L)'
;MLPRERLIARVRAVCAADSRLTAALTYGSFPAGAGDAHSDVEFWLFLAAAPPDARSWLDALGPIRHVVRNESGAHVVFFPGLVRGEFHLVRAAEIRSVAAWPARGVPVDRMLVLDRTGALRRALQSLPETARCWRRLAGDAAPDALVAELDAALTR
;
A
#
# COMPACT_ATOMS: atom_id res chain seq x y z
N MET A 1 -3.31 -16.73 14.38
CA MET A 1 -3.63 -15.48 13.66
C MET A 1 -3.14 -14.28 14.47
N LEU A 2 -2.18 -13.55 13.92
CA LEU A 2 -1.59 -12.35 14.49
C LEU A 2 -2.61 -11.20 14.54
N PRO A 3 -2.47 -10.22 15.46
CA PRO A 3 -3.33 -9.03 15.47
C PRO A 3 -3.35 -8.27 14.14
N ARG A 4 -2.23 -8.24 13.41
CA ARG A 4 -2.09 -7.59 12.10
C ARG A 4 -2.90 -8.28 11.02
N GLU A 5 -2.88 -9.61 10.99
CA GLU A 5 -3.71 -10.40 10.08
C GLU A 5 -5.20 -10.16 10.33
N ARG A 6 -5.61 -10.01 11.60
CA ARG A 6 -7.00 -9.66 11.96
C ARG A 6 -7.36 -8.28 11.45
N LEU A 7 -6.45 -7.32 11.59
CA LEU A 7 -6.63 -5.98 11.07
C LEU A 7 -6.73 -5.97 9.54
N ILE A 8 -5.87 -6.72 8.82
CA ILE A 8 -5.93 -6.86 7.36
C ILE A 8 -7.28 -7.45 6.93
N ALA A 9 -7.72 -8.54 7.58
CA ALA A 9 -9.01 -9.15 7.30
C ALA A 9 -10.17 -8.16 7.54
N ARG A 10 -10.10 -7.37 8.62
CA ARG A 10 -11.08 -6.32 8.93
C ARG A 10 -11.09 -5.22 7.87
N VAL A 11 -9.93 -4.73 7.45
CA VAL A 11 -9.79 -3.73 6.39
C VAL A 11 -10.42 -4.24 5.10
N ARG A 12 -10.12 -5.48 4.69
CA ARG A 12 -10.73 -6.10 3.49
C ARG A 12 -12.25 -6.14 3.59
N ALA A 13 -12.80 -6.53 4.73
CA ALA A 13 -14.24 -6.58 4.95
C ALA A 13 -14.89 -5.18 4.88
N VAL A 14 -14.30 -4.18 5.54
CA VAL A 14 -14.78 -2.79 5.49
C VAL A 14 -14.70 -2.22 4.08
N CYS A 15 -13.61 -2.51 3.33
CA CYS A 15 -13.48 -2.09 1.94
C CYS A 15 -14.56 -2.69 1.04
N ALA A 16 -14.84 -3.99 1.20
CA ALA A 16 -15.87 -4.67 0.42
C ALA A 16 -17.28 -4.08 0.67
N ALA A 17 -17.58 -3.74 1.94
CA ALA A 17 -18.87 -3.22 2.36
C ALA A 17 -19.08 -1.73 2.02
N ASP A 18 -18.02 -0.94 1.90
CA ASP A 18 -18.12 0.49 1.62
C ASP A 18 -18.28 0.75 0.10
N SER A 19 -19.49 1.15 -0.30
CA SER A 19 -19.80 1.49 -1.69
C SER A 19 -19.13 2.78 -2.17
N ARG A 20 -18.60 3.62 -1.27
CA ARG A 20 -17.88 4.85 -1.61
C ARG A 20 -16.47 4.57 -2.10
N LEU A 21 -15.91 3.40 -1.80
CA LEU A 21 -14.59 2.98 -2.29
C LEU A 21 -14.69 2.44 -3.72
N THR A 22 -13.90 3.05 -4.60
CA THR A 22 -13.73 2.62 -5.98
C THR A 22 -12.65 1.53 -6.06
N ALA A 23 -11.57 1.68 -5.31
CA ALA A 23 -10.47 0.74 -5.28
C ALA A 23 -9.69 0.83 -3.96
N ALA A 24 -8.91 -0.20 -3.66
CA ALA A 24 -7.98 -0.23 -2.54
C ALA A 24 -6.82 -1.18 -2.85
N LEU A 25 -5.61 -0.81 -2.41
CA LEU A 25 -4.46 -1.71 -2.39
C LEU A 25 -3.80 -1.77 -1.01
N THR A 26 -2.99 -2.80 -0.82
CA THR A 26 -2.02 -2.93 0.26
C THR A 26 -0.62 -3.12 -0.33
N TYR A 27 0.39 -2.75 0.44
CA TYR A 27 1.80 -2.92 0.09
C TYR A 27 2.60 -3.29 1.35
N GLY A 28 3.92 -3.40 1.23
CA GLY A 28 4.80 -3.74 2.35
C GLY A 28 4.97 -5.24 2.60
N SER A 29 5.34 -5.59 3.83
CA SER A 29 5.80 -6.93 4.19
C SER A 29 4.72 -8.02 4.05
N PHE A 30 3.47 -7.71 4.41
CA PHE A 30 2.37 -8.69 4.34
C PHE A 30 2.07 -9.19 2.92
N PRO A 31 1.80 -8.33 1.91
CA PRO A 31 1.62 -8.81 0.54
C PRO A 31 2.91 -9.39 -0.07
N ALA A 32 4.09 -9.06 0.46
CA ALA A 32 5.35 -9.70 0.09
C ALA A 32 5.53 -11.11 0.69
N GLY A 33 4.72 -11.51 1.67
CA GLY A 33 4.88 -12.78 2.39
C GLY A 33 5.98 -12.74 3.46
N ALA A 34 6.48 -11.55 3.79
CA ALA A 34 7.49 -11.30 4.83
C ALA A 34 6.88 -10.68 6.10
N GLY A 35 5.54 -10.56 6.18
CA GLY A 35 4.85 -9.96 7.31
C GLY A 35 4.94 -10.81 8.58
N ASP A 36 5.17 -10.16 9.70
CA ASP A 36 5.41 -10.81 10.99
C ASP A 36 4.77 -10.04 12.18
N ALA A 37 5.19 -10.36 13.41
CA ALA A 37 4.69 -9.72 14.62
C ALA A 37 5.15 -8.25 14.79
N HIS A 38 6.21 -7.85 14.09
CA HIS A 38 6.81 -6.51 14.17
C HIS A 38 6.36 -5.61 13.03
N SER A 39 5.83 -6.19 11.96
CA SER A 39 5.24 -5.49 10.82
C SER A 39 4.05 -4.62 11.22
N ASP A 40 3.92 -3.50 10.52
CA ASP A 40 2.69 -2.72 10.39
C ASP A 40 1.84 -3.22 9.21
N VAL A 41 0.75 -2.53 8.92
CA VAL A 41 -0.11 -2.81 7.78
C VAL A 41 -0.37 -1.53 7.01
N GLU A 42 -0.34 -1.58 5.68
CA GLU A 42 -0.31 -0.36 4.87
C GLU A 42 -1.33 -0.44 3.74
N PHE A 43 -2.09 0.64 3.54
CA PHE A 43 -3.20 0.67 2.59
C PHE A 43 -3.35 2.02 1.89
N TRP A 44 -3.67 1.95 0.59
CA TRP A 44 -4.23 3.06 -0.17
C TRP A 44 -5.70 2.80 -0.46
N LEU A 45 -6.54 3.79 -0.17
CA LEU A 45 -7.99 3.75 -0.25
C LEU A 45 -8.46 4.84 -1.20
N PHE A 46 -9.07 4.45 -2.31
CA PHE A 46 -9.45 5.34 -3.40
C PHE A 46 -10.97 5.53 -3.41
N LEU A 47 -11.44 6.69 -2.95
CA LEU A 47 -12.86 7.03 -2.82
C LEU A 47 -13.39 7.75 -4.07
N ALA A 48 -14.64 7.47 -4.46
CA ALA A 48 -15.27 8.11 -5.62
C ALA A 48 -15.39 9.65 -5.47
N ALA A 49 -15.68 10.11 -4.25
CA ALA A 49 -15.74 11.52 -3.87
C ALA A 49 -14.63 11.88 -2.87
N ALA A 50 -14.40 13.18 -2.63
CA ALA A 50 -13.49 13.61 -1.57
C ALA A 50 -13.88 12.95 -0.24
N PRO A 51 -12.93 12.39 0.53
CA PRO A 51 -13.26 11.84 1.84
C PRO A 51 -13.77 12.98 2.73
N PRO A 52 -15.03 12.91 3.22
CA PRO A 52 -15.61 13.97 4.06
C PRO A 52 -14.92 14.02 5.43
N ASP A 53 -14.46 12.88 5.92
CA ASP A 53 -13.68 12.72 7.14
C ASP A 53 -12.98 11.36 7.13
N ALA A 54 -11.65 11.37 7.18
CA ALA A 54 -10.86 10.14 7.25
C ALA A 54 -11.06 9.39 8.58
N ARG A 55 -11.34 10.12 9.66
CA ARG A 55 -11.48 9.52 10.98
C ARG A 55 -12.70 8.61 11.06
N SER A 56 -13.84 9.04 10.53
CA SER A 56 -15.06 8.23 10.46
C SER A 56 -14.85 6.86 9.80
N TRP A 57 -14.01 6.78 8.76
CA TRP A 57 -13.69 5.51 8.10
C TRP A 57 -12.76 4.66 8.98
N LEU A 58 -11.75 5.27 9.58
CA LEU A 58 -10.79 4.57 10.46
C LEU A 58 -11.47 3.98 11.70
N ASP A 59 -12.46 4.65 12.28
CA ASP A 59 -13.19 4.15 13.46
C ASP A 59 -13.97 2.85 13.16
N ALA A 60 -14.30 2.57 11.89
CA ALA A 60 -14.93 1.31 11.49
C ALA A 60 -13.99 0.09 11.60
N LEU A 61 -12.68 0.31 11.70
CA LEU A 61 -11.67 -0.75 11.86
C LEU A 61 -11.60 -1.29 13.29
N GLY A 62 -12.03 -0.50 14.28
CA GLY A 62 -12.03 -0.86 15.69
C GLY A 62 -11.50 0.26 16.59
N PRO A 63 -11.28 -0.03 17.89
CA PRO A 63 -10.80 0.98 18.83
C PRO A 63 -9.45 1.55 18.40
N ILE A 64 -9.34 2.88 18.36
CA ILE A 64 -8.11 3.58 18.03
C ILE A 64 -7.52 4.23 19.29
N ARG A 65 -6.22 4.05 19.50
CA ARG A 65 -5.46 4.71 20.58
C ARG A 65 -4.97 6.09 20.16
N HIS A 66 -4.46 6.19 18.93
CA HIS A 66 -3.90 7.43 18.42
C HIS A 66 -3.93 7.47 16.89
N VAL A 67 -3.97 8.67 16.32
CA VAL A 67 -3.81 8.93 14.89
C VAL A 67 -2.89 10.13 14.72
N VAL A 68 -1.87 9.98 13.89
CA VAL A 68 -1.01 11.07 13.43
C VAL A 68 -1.06 11.13 11.91
N ARG A 69 -0.98 12.34 11.37
CA ARG A 69 -0.78 12.54 9.93
C ARG A 69 0.71 12.76 9.66
N ASN A 70 1.31 11.89 8.85
CA ASN A 70 2.73 12.01 8.50
C ASN A 70 2.94 13.04 7.36
N GLU A 71 4.20 13.26 6.99
CA GLU A 71 4.64 14.21 5.96
C GLU A 71 4.14 13.88 4.55
N SER A 72 3.87 12.60 4.28
CA SER A 72 3.24 12.16 3.02
C SER A 72 1.72 12.37 3.00
N GLY A 73 1.14 12.77 4.12
CA GLY A 73 -0.28 12.97 4.30
C GLY A 73 -1.06 11.72 4.69
N ALA A 74 -0.38 10.60 4.94
CA ALA A 74 -0.96 9.34 5.41
C ALA A 74 -1.46 9.45 6.86
N HIS A 75 -2.51 8.71 7.18
CA HIS A 75 -2.97 8.53 8.56
C HIS A 75 -2.25 7.33 9.16
N VAL A 76 -1.32 7.59 10.07
CA VAL A 76 -0.64 6.57 10.88
C VAL A 76 -1.47 6.34 12.13
N VAL A 77 -2.06 5.15 12.24
CA VAL A 77 -3.03 4.77 13.26
C VAL A 77 -2.43 3.73 14.19
N PHE A 78 -2.64 3.94 15.48
CA PHE A 78 -2.22 3.00 16.53
C PHE A 78 -3.46 2.35 17.15
N PHE A 79 -3.58 1.04 17.02
CA PHE A 79 -4.65 0.23 17.61
C PHE A 79 -4.19 -0.40 18.95
N PRO A 80 -5.10 -0.96 19.79
CA PRO A 80 -4.73 -1.72 20.98
C PRO A 80 -3.65 -2.77 20.71
N GLY A 81 -2.69 -2.88 21.63
CA GLY A 81 -1.49 -3.71 21.43
C GLY A 81 -0.44 -3.07 20.52
N LEU A 82 -0.53 -1.74 20.29
CA LEU A 82 0.37 -0.93 19.47
C LEU A 82 0.54 -1.49 18.05
N VAL A 83 -0.52 -2.09 17.51
CA VAL A 83 -0.58 -2.45 16.09
C VAL A 83 -0.63 -1.15 15.29
N ARG A 84 0.37 -0.91 14.45
CA ARG A 84 0.42 0.24 13.55
C ARG A 84 -0.25 -0.10 12.23
N GLY A 85 -1.04 0.84 11.71
CA GLY A 85 -1.52 0.81 10.33
C GLY A 85 -1.32 2.17 9.67
N GLU A 86 -0.93 2.18 8.41
CA GLU A 86 -0.81 3.38 7.59
C GLU A 86 -1.91 3.40 6.52
N PHE A 87 -2.66 4.50 6.45
CA PHE A 87 -3.81 4.64 5.56
C PHE A 87 -3.76 5.92 4.76
N HIS A 88 -3.67 5.78 3.44
CA HIS A 88 -3.82 6.87 2.48
C HIS A 88 -5.27 6.89 2.00
N LEU A 89 -6.05 7.91 2.40
CA LEU A 89 -7.43 8.10 1.96
C LEU A 89 -7.47 9.22 0.92
N VAL A 90 -7.64 8.85 -0.35
CA VAL A 90 -7.51 9.76 -1.48
C VAL A 90 -8.67 9.59 -2.46
N ARG A 91 -8.79 10.51 -3.42
CA ARG A 91 -9.80 10.41 -4.48
C ARG A 91 -9.42 9.33 -5.49
N ALA A 92 -10.39 8.71 -6.13
CA ALA A 92 -10.17 7.72 -7.18
C ALA A 92 -9.40 8.27 -8.40
N ALA A 93 -9.46 9.59 -8.64
CA ALA A 93 -8.62 10.24 -9.64
C ALA A 93 -7.12 10.08 -9.36
N GLU A 94 -6.72 9.90 -8.10
CA GLU A 94 -5.33 9.69 -7.69
C GLU A 94 -4.81 8.29 -7.98
N ILE A 95 -5.63 7.35 -8.48
CA ILE A 95 -5.13 6.05 -8.99
C ILE A 95 -4.04 6.27 -10.05
N ARG A 96 -4.13 7.36 -10.83
CA ARG A 96 -3.11 7.72 -11.82
C ARG A 96 -1.72 7.92 -11.23
N SER A 97 -1.62 8.32 -9.96
CA SER A 97 -0.34 8.53 -9.27
C SER A 97 0.38 7.21 -8.99
N VAL A 98 -0.36 6.10 -8.87
CA VAL A 98 0.21 4.76 -8.67
C VAL A 98 1.10 4.38 -9.85
N ALA A 99 0.72 4.74 -11.08
CA ALA A 99 1.53 4.46 -12.26
C ALA A 99 2.89 5.19 -12.27
N ALA A 100 3.09 6.18 -11.41
CA ALA A 100 4.35 6.90 -11.24
C ALA A 100 5.25 6.34 -10.12
N TRP A 101 4.80 5.29 -9.43
CA TRP A 101 5.62 4.63 -8.40
C TRP A 101 6.85 3.97 -9.03
N PRO A 102 7.96 3.83 -8.29
CA PRO A 102 9.17 3.25 -8.84
C PRO A 102 9.00 1.77 -9.24
N ALA A 103 8.17 1.02 -8.50
CA ALA A 103 7.84 -0.37 -8.75
C ALA A 103 6.65 -0.82 -7.90
N ARG A 104 6.07 -1.98 -8.23
CA ARG A 104 4.99 -2.61 -7.44
C ARG A 104 5.51 -3.51 -6.30
N GLY A 105 6.75 -3.98 -6.37
CA GLY A 105 7.42 -4.81 -5.35
C GLY A 105 6.94 -6.26 -5.28
N VAL A 106 5.66 -6.52 -5.54
CA VAL A 106 5.02 -7.84 -5.38
C VAL A 106 3.94 -8.06 -6.46
N PRO A 107 3.48 -9.30 -6.69
CA PRO A 107 2.40 -9.59 -7.64
C PRO A 107 1.13 -8.76 -7.39
N VAL A 108 0.53 -8.26 -8.47
CA VAL A 108 -0.66 -7.37 -8.42
C VAL A 108 -1.81 -7.99 -7.61
N ASP A 109 -2.03 -9.29 -7.73
CA ASP A 109 -3.09 -9.99 -7.01
C ASP A 109 -2.88 -10.03 -5.48
N ARG A 110 -1.63 -9.90 -5.01
CA ARG A 110 -1.32 -9.78 -3.58
C ARG A 110 -1.55 -8.38 -3.04
N MET A 111 -1.41 -7.36 -3.89
CA MET A 111 -1.64 -5.95 -3.53
C MET A 111 -3.12 -5.58 -3.53
N LEU A 112 -3.90 -6.13 -4.47
CA LEU A 112 -5.28 -5.70 -4.64
C LEU A 112 -6.16 -6.11 -3.44
N VAL A 113 -6.83 -5.11 -2.87
CA VAL A 113 -7.85 -5.27 -1.83
C VAL A 113 -9.24 -5.15 -2.44
N LEU A 114 -9.45 -4.17 -3.31
CA LEU A 114 -10.68 -3.91 -4.03
C LEU A 114 -10.34 -3.20 -5.36
N ASP A 115 -11.02 -3.53 -6.45
CA ASP A 115 -10.95 -2.75 -7.69
C ASP A 115 -12.25 -2.88 -8.48
N ARG A 116 -13.12 -1.87 -8.40
CA ARG A 116 -14.44 -1.90 -9.05
C ARG A 116 -14.39 -1.56 -10.54
N THR A 117 -13.31 -0.97 -11.03
CA THR A 117 -13.23 -0.41 -12.41
C THR A 117 -12.10 -1.02 -13.24
N GLY A 118 -11.25 -1.84 -12.62
CA GLY A 118 -10.03 -2.37 -13.23
C GLY A 118 -8.92 -1.32 -13.40
N ALA A 119 -9.15 -0.06 -13.00
CA ALA A 119 -8.19 1.02 -13.20
C ALA A 119 -6.94 0.83 -12.32
N LEU A 120 -7.13 0.35 -11.08
CA LEU A 120 -6.01 0.12 -10.16
C LEU A 120 -5.14 -1.05 -10.62
N ARG A 121 -5.77 -2.15 -11.07
CA ARG A 121 -5.05 -3.28 -11.68
C ARG A 121 -4.22 -2.83 -12.87
N ARG A 122 -4.78 -2.04 -13.80
CA ARG A 122 -4.04 -1.52 -14.97
C ARG A 122 -2.86 -0.66 -14.55
N ALA A 123 -3.04 0.24 -13.58
CA ALA A 123 -1.97 1.08 -13.06
C ALA A 123 -0.84 0.26 -12.38
N LEU A 124 -1.18 -0.79 -11.62
CA LEU A 124 -0.17 -1.66 -11.03
C LEU A 124 0.54 -2.53 -12.07
N GLN A 125 -0.16 -2.99 -13.10
CA GLN A 125 0.42 -3.79 -14.18
C GLN A 125 1.37 -2.99 -15.09
N SER A 126 1.24 -1.66 -15.14
CA SER A 126 2.21 -0.82 -15.87
C SER A 126 3.53 -0.61 -15.11
N LEU A 127 3.58 -0.97 -13.82
CA LEU A 127 4.79 -0.83 -13.02
C LEU A 127 5.72 -2.04 -13.18
N PRO A 128 7.05 -1.83 -13.17
CA PRO A 128 7.99 -2.94 -13.01
C PRO A 128 7.80 -3.59 -11.63
N GLU A 129 8.11 -4.88 -11.54
CA GLU A 129 8.04 -5.61 -10.26
C GLU A 129 9.07 -5.10 -9.26
N THR A 130 10.30 -4.86 -9.69
CA THR A 130 11.38 -4.33 -8.86
C THR A 130 11.79 -2.94 -9.30
N ALA A 131 12.12 -2.11 -8.31
CA ALA A 131 12.69 -0.79 -8.59
C ALA A 131 14.14 -0.99 -9.02
N ARG A 132 14.54 -0.40 -10.15
CA ARG A 132 15.95 -0.28 -10.55
C ARG A 132 16.61 0.82 -9.72
N CYS A 133 16.65 0.63 -8.40
CA CYS A 133 17.18 1.63 -7.47
C CYS A 133 18.68 1.82 -7.65
N TRP A 134 19.40 0.78 -8.08
CA TRP A 134 20.84 0.87 -8.29
C TRP A 134 21.23 1.69 -9.50
N ARG A 135 20.45 1.73 -10.58
CA ARG A 135 20.73 2.66 -11.69
C ARG A 135 20.75 4.11 -11.21
N ARG A 136 19.80 4.45 -10.35
CA ARG A 136 19.65 5.81 -9.80
C ARG A 136 20.76 6.15 -8.79
N LEU A 137 21.23 5.17 -8.01
CA LEU A 137 22.29 5.36 -7.01
C LEU A 137 23.71 5.25 -7.59
N ALA A 138 23.92 4.36 -8.56
CA ALA A 138 25.21 4.15 -9.21
C ALA A 138 25.50 5.22 -10.29
N GLY A 139 24.46 5.95 -10.72
CA GLY A 139 24.56 7.01 -11.73
C GLY A 139 24.63 6.47 -13.16
N ASP A 140 24.39 7.35 -14.14
CA ASP A 140 24.30 6.98 -15.56
C ASP A 140 25.61 6.43 -16.15
N ALA A 141 26.74 6.68 -15.48
CA ALA A 141 28.05 6.16 -15.85
C ALA A 141 28.30 4.72 -15.37
N ALA A 142 27.44 4.16 -14.51
CA ALA A 142 27.62 2.80 -14.00
C ALA A 142 27.35 1.75 -15.09
N PRO A 143 28.24 0.76 -15.27
CA PRO A 143 28.07 -0.30 -16.26
C PRO A 143 26.73 -1.03 -16.09
N ASP A 144 26.04 -1.30 -17.21
CA ASP A 144 24.79 -2.08 -17.23
C ASP A 144 24.91 -3.41 -16.48
N ALA A 145 26.05 -4.08 -16.60
CA ALA A 145 26.31 -5.34 -15.93
C ALA A 145 26.33 -5.22 -14.39
N LEU A 146 26.94 -4.16 -13.86
CA LEU A 146 27.00 -3.90 -12.41
C LEU A 146 25.60 -3.58 -11.86
N VAL A 147 24.84 -2.73 -12.55
CA VAL A 147 23.47 -2.40 -12.15
C VAL A 147 22.58 -3.63 -12.18
N ALA A 148 22.70 -4.47 -13.21
CA ALA A 148 21.96 -5.73 -13.31
C ALA A 148 22.33 -6.73 -12.20
N GLU A 149 23.61 -6.82 -11.83
CA GLU A 149 24.07 -7.67 -10.72
C GLU A 149 23.51 -7.19 -9.38
N LEU A 150 23.55 -5.87 -9.12
CA LEU A 150 23.01 -5.28 -7.90
C LEU A 150 21.47 -5.39 -7.82
N ASP A 151 20.77 -5.19 -8.94
CA ASP A 151 19.31 -5.39 -9.04
C ASP A 151 18.96 -6.87 -8.77
N ALA A 152 19.75 -7.81 -9.31
CA ALA A 152 19.57 -9.25 -9.11
C ALA A 152 19.88 -9.70 -7.68
N ALA A 153 20.80 -9.03 -6.98
CA ALA A 153 21.11 -9.31 -5.58
C ALA A 153 19.96 -8.97 -4.62
N LEU A 154 19.09 -8.01 -4.99
CA LEU A 154 17.91 -7.64 -4.20
C LEU A 154 16.69 -8.55 -4.45
N THR A 155 16.75 -9.43 -5.45
CA THR A 155 15.65 -10.35 -5.80
C THR A 155 15.87 -11.79 -5.34
N ARG A 156 16.95 -12.06 -4.60
CA ARG A 156 17.24 -13.37 -3.97
C ARG A 156 16.90 -13.34 -2.49
#